data_AF-A0A1M6Z4B1-F1
#
_entry.id   AF-A0A1M6Z4B1-F1
#
_cell.length_a   1.000
_cell.length_b   1.000
_cell.length_c   1.000
_cell.angle_alpha   90.00
_cell.angle_beta   90.00
_cell.angle_gamma   90.00
#
_symmetry.space_group_name_H-M   'P 1'
#
loop_
_entity.id
_entity.type
_entity.pdbx_description
1 polymer ?
#
loop_
_entity_poly.entity_id
_entity_poly.type
_entity_poly.pdbx_seq_one_letter_code
_entity_poly.pdbx_strand_id
1 'polypeptide(L)'
;MAPKSIIVFLLLSQLCFSQEKMGKTPTSGEQFVLCEKFRDDNFSGLIDKARQYGYELYEIYDCITCDGAWRTNADLIKYRASLPTARSDIMSLARYYIKIHNDPEALTRIFNTVVDNPGQPRGTLLDWVDFYSSNPRLSLNDVEEMKAYEEVIRHFGGKREAELTTEERQNYQKRNCKEQ
;
A
#
# COMPACT_ATOMS: atom_id res chain seq x y z
N MET A 1 28.36 -42.33 48.80
CA MET A 1 27.00 -41.77 48.87
C MET A 1 26.89 -40.68 47.82
N ALA A 2 25.99 -40.85 46.85
CA ALA A 2 25.64 -39.88 45.82
C ALA A 2 24.48 -38.95 46.33
N PRO A 3 23.91 -38.03 45.53
CA PRO A 3 24.41 -36.67 45.29
C PRO A 3 23.28 -35.61 45.43
N LYS A 4 23.55 -34.33 45.72
CA LYS A 4 22.59 -33.20 45.59
C LYS A 4 23.37 -31.89 45.50
N SER A 5 23.14 -30.90 44.64
CA SER A 5 22.28 -30.74 43.47
C SER A 5 22.93 -29.67 42.60
N ILE A 6 22.90 -29.89 41.29
CA ILE A 6 23.25 -28.93 40.24
C ILE A 6 22.11 -27.90 40.14
N ILE A 7 22.41 -26.60 40.24
CA ILE A 7 21.52 -25.55 39.74
C ILE A 7 22.28 -24.76 38.68
N VAL A 8 22.00 -25.12 37.44
CA VAL A 8 22.35 -24.39 36.22
C VAL A 8 21.44 -23.17 36.17
N PHE A 9 21.98 -21.97 36.41
CA PHE A 9 21.31 -20.74 35.99
C PHE A 9 21.68 -20.46 34.54
N LEU A 10 20.85 -21.03 33.65
CA LEU A 10 20.75 -20.64 32.25
C LEU A 10 20.16 -19.21 32.21
N LEU A 11 21.04 -18.21 32.21
CA LEU A 11 20.73 -16.88 31.70
C LEU A 11 20.61 -16.98 30.18
N LEU A 12 19.45 -17.45 29.71
CA LEU A 12 18.95 -17.12 28.38
C LEU A 12 18.72 -15.61 28.37
N SER A 13 19.76 -14.86 28.06
CA SER A 13 19.61 -13.53 27.48
C SER A 13 18.68 -13.70 26.29
N GLN A 14 17.48 -13.15 26.43
CA GLN A 14 16.52 -13.00 25.36
C GLN A 14 17.25 -12.44 24.16
N LEU A 15 17.56 -13.31 23.20
CA LEU A 15 17.64 -12.93 21.82
C LEU A 15 16.28 -12.29 21.55
N CYS A 16 16.24 -10.96 21.48
CA CYS A 16 15.30 -10.24 20.66
C CYS A 16 15.52 -10.71 19.22
N PHE A 17 15.14 -11.96 18.93
CA PHE A 17 14.84 -12.38 17.59
C PHE A 17 13.57 -11.61 17.23
N SER A 18 13.77 -10.40 16.68
CA SER A 18 12.89 -9.96 15.60
C SER A 18 12.95 -11.09 14.58
N GLN A 19 12.01 -12.03 14.65
CA GLN A 19 11.65 -12.80 13.48
C GLN A 19 11.05 -11.79 12.51
N GLU A 20 11.91 -11.12 11.74
CA GLU A 20 11.48 -10.52 10.49
C GLU A 20 10.81 -11.65 9.72
N LYS A 21 9.50 -11.54 9.53
CA LYS A 21 8.76 -12.44 8.65
C LYS A 21 9.12 -12.05 7.20
N MET A 22 10.40 -12.14 6.83
CA MET A 22 10.82 -11.93 5.44
C MET A 22 10.11 -12.98 4.58
N GLY A 23 9.22 -12.50 3.69
CA GLY A 23 8.51 -13.32 2.71
C GLY A 23 7.14 -13.88 3.10
N LYS A 24 6.47 -13.38 4.16
CA LYS A 24 5.07 -13.77 4.44
C LYS A 24 4.08 -12.73 3.93
N THR A 25 3.16 -13.15 3.05
CA THR A 25 1.99 -12.36 2.65
C THR A 25 1.06 -12.12 3.85
N PRO A 26 0.56 -10.88 4.07
CA PRO A 26 -0.42 -10.62 5.12
C PRO A 26 -1.71 -11.43 4.90
N THR A 27 -2.25 -12.00 5.98
CA THR A 27 -3.55 -12.70 5.95
C THR A 27 -4.68 -11.75 5.59
N SER A 28 -5.83 -12.26 5.13
CA SER A 28 -7.00 -11.41 4.81
C SER A 28 -7.43 -10.51 5.98
N GLY A 29 -7.32 -11.01 7.22
CA GLY A 29 -7.61 -10.22 8.42
C GLY A 29 -6.59 -9.10 8.67
N GLU A 30 -5.30 -9.36 8.46
CA GLU A 30 -4.25 -8.33 8.56
C GLU A 30 -4.38 -7.28 7.44
N GLN A 31 -4.69 -7.70 6.20
CA GLN A 31 -4.95 -6.79 5.08
C GLN A 31 -6.12 -5.85 5.40
N PHE A 32 -7.23 -6.38 5.90
CA PHE A 32 -8.39 -5.56 6.32
C PHE A 32 -7.97 -4.47 7.32
N VAL A 33 -7.23 -4.84 8.37
CA VAL A 33 -6.78 -3.88 9.39
C VAL A 33 -5.78 -2.88 8.83
N LEU A 34 -4.88 -3.28 7.93
CA LEU A 34 -3.94 -2.37 7.27
C LEU A 34 -4.68 -1.33 6.42
N CYS A 35 -5.70 -1.75 5.68
CA CYS A 35 -6.55 -0.85 4.89
C CYS A 35 -7.33 0.13 5.76
N GLU A 36 -7.96 -0.34 6.85
CA GLU A 36 -8.63 0.55 7.82
C GLU A 36 -7.66 1.52 8.46
N LYS A 37 -6.47 1.05 8.85
CA LYS A 37 -5.44 1.92 9.43
C LYS A 37 -4.92 2.94 8.44
N PHE A 38 -4.78 2.60 7.16
CA PHE A 38 -4.39 3.59 6.18
C PHE A 38 -5.48 4.65 5.96
N ARG A 39 -6.76 4.25 5.97
CA ARG A 39 -7.88 5.18 5.89
C ARG A 39 -7.96 6.12 7.09
N ASP A 40 -7.80 5.58 8.29
CA ASP A 40 -8.05 6.32 9.53
C ASP A 40 -6.83 7.12 9.98
N ASP A 41 -5.64 6.52 9.87
CA ASP A 41 -4.41 7.02 10.48
C ASP A 41 -3.33 7.39 9.43
N ASN A 42 -3.70 7.52 8.15
CA ASN A 42 -2.82 7.93 7.04
C ASN A 42 -1.59 7.02 6.81
N PHE A 43 -0.68 7.42 5.92
CA PHE A 43 0.48 6.62 5.54
C PHE A 43 1.41 6.27 6.72
N SER A 44 1.54 7.17 7.71
CA SER A 44 2.32 6.88 8.91
C SER A 44 1.69 5.76 9.73
N GLY A 45 0.37 5.81 9.94
CA GLY A 45 -0.35 4.75 10.66
C GLY A 45 -0.27 3.40 9.96
N LEU A 46 -0.27 3.39 8.62
CA LEU A 46 -0.04 2.18 7.83
C LEU A 46 1.35 1.58 8.09
N ILE A 47 2.42 2.38 8.05
CA ILE A 47 3.78 1.93 8.35
C ILE A 47 3.86 1.34 9.76
N ASP A 48 3.34 2.04 10.75
CA ASP A 48 3.38 1.60 12.14
C ASP A 48 2.60 0.30 12.34
N LYS A 49 1.45 0.16 11.66
CA LYS A 49 0.67 -1.06 11.73
C LYS A 49 1.34 -2.26 11.06
N ALA A 50 1.97 -2.06 9.90
CA ALA A 50 2.75 -3.10 9.23
C ALA A 50 3.88 -3.61 10.15
N ARG A 51 4.60 -2.69 10.80
CA ARG A 51 5.66 -3.03 11.76
C ARG A 51 5.14 -3.79 12.98
N GLN A 52 3.96 -3.43 13.52
CA GLN A 52 3.33 -4.16 14.62
C GLN A 52 3.02 -5.63 14.25
N TYR A 53 2.71 -5.90 12.98
CA TYR A 53 2.50 -7.27 12.49
C TYR A 53 3.80 -8.01 12.12
N GLY A 54 4.95 -7.35 12.28
CA GLY A 54 6.27 -7.91 11.97
C GLY A 54 6.60 -7.85 10.48
N TYR A 55 6.01 -6.92 9.73
CA TYR A 55 6.28 -6.69 8.32
C TYR A 55 7.04 -5.38 8.10
N GLU A 56 7.88 -5.39 7.06
CA GLU A 56 8.29 -4.16 6.42
C GLU A 56 7.24 -3.79 5.35
N LEU A 57 6.66 -2.59 5.42
CA LEU A 57 5.60 -2.19 4.49
C LEU A 57 6.05 -2.31 3.02
N TYR A 58 7.32 -2.05 2.74
CA TYR A 58 7.88 -2.13 1.38
C TYR A 58 7.73 -3.52 0.77
N GLU A 59 7.97 -4.57 1.56
CA GLU A 59 7.93 -5.96 1.12
C GLU A 59 6.50 -6.47 0.87
N ILE A 60 5.51 -5.88 1.55
CA ILE A 60 4.12 -6.36 1.52
C ILE A 60 3.15 -5.43 0.80
N TYR A 61 3.58 -4.24 0.37
CA TYR A 61 2.69 -3.21 -0.17
C TYR A 61 1.84 -3.75 -1.34
N ASP A 62 2.48 -4.38 -2.33
CA ASP A 62 1.84 -4.92 -3.54
C ASP A 62 0.94 -6.14 -3.26
N CYS A 63 1.08 -6.74 -2.08
CA CYS A 63 0.26 -7.87 -1.62
C CYS A 63 -1.05 -7.44 -0.97
N ILE A 64 -1.20 -6.18 -0.56
CA ILE A 64 -2.37 -5.73 0.20
C ILE A 64 -3.48 -5.33 -0.79
N THR A 65 -4.62 -5.99 -0.64
CA THR A 65 -5.85 -5.64 -1.36
C THR A 65 -6.90 -5.18 -0.36
N CYS A 66 -7.47 -4.02 -0.61
CA CYS A 66 -8.45 -3.39 0.25
C CYS A 66 -9.88 -3.69 -0.21
N ASP A 67 -10.31 -4.93 0.01
CA ASP A 67 -11.71 -5.34 -0.11
C ASP A 67 -12.53 -4.80 1.06
N GLY A 68 -12.91 -3.53 0.98
CA GLY A 68 -13.84 -2.92 1.94
C GLY A 68 -15.26 -3.50 1.84
N ALA A 69 -16.19 -2.92 2.60
CA ALA A 69 -17.63 -3.27 2.57
C ALA A 69 -18.28 -3.19 1.17
N TRP A 70 -17.64 -2.52 0.22
CA TRP A 70 -18.08 -2.30 -1.15
C TRP A 70 -17.45 -3.27 -2.17
N ARG A 71 -16.71 -4.29 -1.72
CA ARG A 71 -16.06 -5.33 -2.57
C ARG A 71 -15.14 -4.73 -3.66
N THR A 72 -14.34 -3.75 -3.28
CA THR A 72 -13.38 -3.12 -4.18
C THR A 72 -12.06 -3.86 -4.12
N ASN A 73 -11.59 -4.45 -5.22
CA ASN A 73 -10.25 -5.07 -5.29
C ASN A 73 -9.10 -4.04 -5.31
N ALA A 74 -9.26 -2.88 -4.66
CA ALA A 74 -8.34 -1.75 -4.70
C ALA A 74 -6.99 -2.10 -4.05
N ASP A 75 -5.89 -1.54 -4.54
CA ASP A 75 -4.69 -1.44 -3.71
C ASP A 75 -4.83 -0.30 -2.68
N LEU A 76 -3.86 -0.19 -1.77
CA LEU A 76 -3.86 0.79 -0.68
C LEU A 76 -4.07 2.23 -1.17
N ILE A 77 -3.26 2.71 -2.12
CA ILE A 77 -3.31 4.12 -2.52
C ILE A 77 -4.56 4.44 -3.34
N LYS A 78 -5.06 3.48 -4.13
CA LYS A 78 -6.35 3.58 -4.83
C LYS A 78 -7.52 3.60 -3.83
N TYR A 79 -7.49 2.77 -2.79
CA TYR A 79 -8.46 2.83 -1.69
C TYR A 79 -8.50 4.21 -1.03
N ARG A 80 -7.33 4.85 -0.92
CA ARG A 80 -7.17 6.19 -0.35
C ARG A 80 -7.59 7.32 -1.29
N ALA A 81 -7.51 7.13 -2.61
CA ALA A 81 -7.73 8.18 -3.61
C ALA A 81 -9.12 8.85 -3.55
N SER A 82 -10.10 8.20 -2.92
CA SER A 82 -11.44 8.75 -2.69
C SER A 82 -11.50 9.90 -1.68
N LEU A 83 -10.41 10.18 -0.96
CA LEU A 83 -10.40 11.11 0.18
C LEU A 83 -9.62 12.39 -0.14
N PRO A 84 -10.10 13.58 0.31
CA PRO A 84 -9.40 14.86 0.13
C PRO A 84 -8.01 14.96 0.78
N THR A 85 -7.66 14.02 1.66
CA THR A 85 -6.35 13.95 2.31
C THR A 85 -5.35 13.07 1.56
N ALA A 86 -5.72 12.49 0.41
CA ALA A 86 -4.87 11.53 -0.30
C ALA A 86 -3.59 12.16 -0.84
N ARG A 87 -3.53 13.48 -1.11
CA ARG A 87 -2.31 14.15 -1.61
C ARG A 87 -1.10 13.91 -0.71
N SER A 88 -1.26 14.11 0.60
CA SER A 88 -0.18 13.93 1.56
C SER A 88 0.26 12.47 1.61
N ASP A 89 -0.68 11.54 1.42
CA ASP A 89 -0.39 10.10 1.38
C ASP A 89 0.35 9.71 0.10
N ILE A 90 -0.04 10.24 -1.07
CA ILE A 90 0.66 10.05 -2.35
C ILE A 90 2.10 10.58 -2.25
N MET A 91 2.28 11.77 -1.67
CA MET A 91 3.62 12.35 -1.45
C MET A 91 4.44 11.53 -0.45
N SER A 92 3.81 11.01 0.60
CA SER A 92 4.48 10.17 1.60
C SER A 92 4.91 8.84 1.01
N LEU A 93 4.06 8.22 0.18
CA LEU A 93 4.39 7.03 -0.59
C LEU A 93 5.55 7.30 -1.55
N ALA A 94 5.52 8.41 -2.29
CA ALA A 94 6.60 8.78 -3.19
C ALA A 94 7.94 8.95 -2.45
N ARG A 95 7.93 9.65 -1.31
CA ARG A 95 9.11 9.78 -0.45
C ARG A 95 9.59 8.43 0.07
N TYR A 96 8.67 7.54 0.44
CA TYR A 96 9.00 6.22 0.96
C TYR A 96 9.76 5.38 -0.08
N TYR A 97 9.25 5.30 -1.30
CA TYR A 97 9.89 4.53 -2.36
C TYR A 97 11.16 5.20 -2.90
N ILE A 98 11.16 6.51 -3.11
CA ILE A 98 12.30 7.20 -3.74
C ILE A 98 13.42 7.49 -2.75
N LYS A 99 13.11 8.02 -1.57
CA LYS A 99 14.14 8.50 -0.64
C LYS A 99 14.60 7.45 0.35
N ILE A 100 13.67 6.63 0.85
CA ILE A 100 14.00 5.63 1.88
C ILE A 100 14.52 4.36 1.21
N HIS A 101 13.85 3.90 0.13
CA HIS A 101 14.18 2.64 -0.55
C HIS A 101 14.98 2.78 -1.84
N ASN A 102 15.09 4.00 -2.38
CA ASN A 102 15.79 4.25 -3.64
C ASN A 102 15.26 3.40 -4.82
N ASP A 103 13.94 3.17 -4.86
CA ASP A 103 13.24 2.42 -5.93
C ASP A 103 12.09 3.26 -6.54
N PRO A 104 12.41 4.22 -7.43
CA PRO A 104 11.40 5.01 -8.14
C PRO A 104 10.56 4.16 -9.12
N GLU A 105 11.10 3.03 -9.60
CA GLU A 105 10.39 2.16 -10.53
C GLU A 105 9.25 1.42 -9.83
N ALA A 106 9.44 0.98 -8.59
CA ALA A 106 8.36 0.40 -7.78
C ALA A 106 7.23 1.40 -7.55
N LEU A 107 7.54 2.67 -7.27
CA LEU A 107 6.51 3.71 -7.17
C LEU A 107 5.73 3.86 -8.48
N THR A 108 6.44 3.91 -9.61
CA THR A 108 5.84 4.02 -10.94
C THR A 108 4.93 2.82 -11.22
N ARG A 109 5.37 1.60 -10.85
CA ARG A 109 4.57 0.38 -10.93
C ARG A 109 3.29 0.50 -10.11
N ILE A 110 3.36 0.92 -8.85
CA ILE A 110 2.19 1.09 -7.97
C ILE A 110 1.16 2.06 -8.58
N PHE A 111 1.62 3.21 -9.09
CA PHE A 111 0.72 4.20 -9.71
C PHE A 111 0.05 3.65 -10.97
N ASN A 112 0.79 2.87 -11.77
CA ASN A 112 0.30 2.34 -13.04
C ASN A 112 -0.36 0.97 -12.93
N THR A 113 -0.35 0.32 -11.75
CA THR A 113 -1.04 -0.98 -11.55
C THR A 113 -2.50 -0.85 -11.97
N VAL A 114 -2.91 -1.68 -12.93
CA VAL A 114 -4.27 -1.71 -13.46
C VAL A 114 -5.09 -2.65 -12.57
N VAL A 115 -6.03 -2.07 -11.83
CA VAL A 115 -6.95 -2.85 -11.00
C VAL A 115 -8.27 -3.03 -11.74
N ASP A 116 -8.62 -4.29 -12.01
CA ASP A 116 -9.96 -4.65 -12.49
C ASP A 116 -10.90 -4.81 -11.30
N ASN A 117 -11.83 -3.88 -11.18
CA ASN A 117 -12.75 -3.79 -10.06
C ASN A 117 -14.19 -3.88 -10.58
N PRO A 118 -14.93 -4.96 -10.25
CA PRO A 118 -16.30 -5.15 -10.74
C PRO A 118 -17.27 -4.07 -10.23
N GLY A 119 -16.92 -3.34 -9.17
CA GLY A 119 -17.75 -2.27 -8.59
C GLY A 119 -17.49 -0.85 -9.12
N GLN A 120 -16.51 -0.65 -10.00
CA GLN A 120 -15.91 0.66 -10.33
C GLN A 120 -15.33 1.42 -9.11
N PRO A 121 -14.34 2.30 -9.30
CA PRO A 121 -13.58 2.57 -10.52
C PRO A 121 -12.62 1.43 -10.90
N ARG A 122 -12.23 1.38 -12.19
CA ARG A 122 -11.23 0.49 -12.78
C ARG A 122 -10.05 1.31 -13.29
N GLY A 123 -8.86 0.71 -13.31
CA GLY A 123 -7.70 1.25 -14.01
C GLY A 123 -6.52 1.54 -13.09
N THR A 124 -5.68 2.47 -13.53
CA THR A 124 -4.52 3.02 -12.81
C THR A 124 -4.94 3.98 -11.71
N LEU A 125 -4.00 4.49 -10.90
CA LEU A 125 -4.34 5.48 -9.86
C LEU A 125 -4.98 6.75 -10.45
N LEU A 126 -4.57 7.20 -11.64
CA LEU A 126 -5.18 8.37 -12.28
C LEU A 126 -6.63 8.12 -12.68
N ASP A 127 -6.96 6.91 -13.17
CA ASP A 127 -8.35 6.57 -13.51
C ASP A 127 -9.26 6.59 -12.26
N TRP A 128 -8.70 6.22 -11.09
CA TRP A 128 -9.41 6.32 -9.81
C TRP A 128 -9.62 7.77 -9.38
N VAL A 129 -8.62 8.64 -9.55
CA VAL A 129 -8.74 10.08 -9.28
C VAL A 129 -9.79 10.72 -10.20
N ASP A 130 -9.80 10.39 -11.49
CA ASP A 130 -10.80 10.88 -12.44
C ASP A 130 -12.22 10.48 -12.04
N PHE A 131 -12.42 9.22 -11.66
CA PHE A 131 -13.71 8.74 -11.20
C PHE A 131 -14.21 9.51 -9.98
N TYR A 132 -13.38 9.67 -8.93
CA TYR A 132 -13.81 10.37 -7.72
C TYR A 132 -13.98 11.88 -7.94
N SER A 133 -13.15 12.51 -8.78
CA SER A 133 -13.25 13.93 -9.09
C SER A 133 -14.49 14.28 -9.91
N SER A 134 -15.08 13.30 -10.60
CA SER A 134 -16.35 13.47 -11.32
C SER A 134 -17.59 13.56 -10.41
N ASN A 135 -17.45 13.33 -9.10
CA ASN A 135 -18.58 13.38 -8.17
C ASN A 135 -19.14 14.80 -8.04
N PRO A 136 -20.41 15.04 -8.44
CA PRO A 136 -21.00 16.39 -8.46
C PRO A 136 -21.23 16.97 -7.05
N ARG A 137 -21.03 16.19 -5.99
CA ARG A 137 -21.17 16.63 -4.59
C ARG A 137 -19.87 17.17 -3.99
N LEU A 138 -18.75 17.11 -4.71
CA LEU A 138 -17.49 17.67 -4.23
C LEU A 138 -17.56 19.19 -4.15
N SER A 139 -16.89 19.75 -3.14
CA SER A 139 -16.67 21.19 -3.09
C SER A 139 -15.64 21.61 -4.13
N LEU A 140 -15.60 22.91 -4.47
CA LEU A 140 -14.56 23.44 -5.38
C LEU A 140 -13.14 23.16 -4.86
N ASN A 141 -12.94 23.26 -3.54
CA ASN A 141 -11.66 22.95 -2.92
C ASN A 141 -11.27 21.48 -3.09
N ASP A 142 -12.23 20.54 -2.95
CA ASP A 142 -11.94 19.11 -3.16
C ASP A 142 -11.56 18.82 -4.61
N VAL A 143 -12.19 19.51 -5.57
CA VAL A 143 -11.86 19.38 -6.99
C VAL A 143 -10.45 19.92 -7.27
N GLU A 144 -10.06 21.05 -6.67
CA GLU A 144 -8.70 21.59 -6.79
C GLU A 144 -7.65 20.66 -6.16
N GLU A 145 -7.93 20.08 -5.00
CA GLU A 145 -7.04 19.09 -4.39
C GLU A 145 -6.87 17.87 -5.29
N MET A 146 -7.96 17.30 -5.83
CA MET A 146 -7.87 16.15 -6.73
C MET A 146 -7.08 16.45 -8.01
N LYS A 147 -7.15 17.68 -8.55
CA LYS A 147 -6.27 18.10 -9.67
C LYS A 147 -4.80 18.13 -9.26
N ALA A 148 -4.49 18.58 -8.05
CA ALA A 148 -3.12 18.54 -7.54
C ALA A 148 -2.59 17.11 -7.36
N TYR A 149 -3.48 16.11 -7.20
CA TYR A 149 -3.07 14.70 -7.16
C TYR A 149 -2.54 14.27 -8.52
N GLU A 150 -3.24 14.63 -9.61
CA GLU A 150 -2.82 14.28 -10.97
C GLU A 150 -1.41 14.81 -11.26
N GLU A 151 -1.12 16.06 -10.93
CA GLU A 151 0.20 16.65 -11.12
C GLU A 151 1.31 15.83 -10.43
N VAL A 152 1.09 15.48 -9.16
CA VAL A 152 2.06 14.68 -8.38
C VAL A 152 2.22 13.29 -8.97
N ILE A 153 1.12 12.60 -9.29
CA ILE A 153 1.15 11.23 -9.82
C ILE A 153 1.90 11.21 -11.17
N ARG A 154 1.62 12.19 -12.04
CA ARG A 154 2.30 12.31 -13.34
C ARG A 154 3.78 12.65 -13.22
N HIS A 155 4.15 13.51 -12.27
CA HIS A 155 5.55 13.84 -12.00
C HIS A 155 6.40 12.59 -11.73
N PHE A 156 5.80 11.56 -11.11
CA PHE A 156 6.44 10.28 -10.81
C PHE A 156 6.08 9.16 -11.81
N GLY A 157 5.72 9.51 -13.04
CA GLY A 157 5.52 8.54 -14.13
C GLY A 157 4.16 7.84 -14.16
N GLY A 158 3.19 8.32 -13.36
CA GLY A 158 1.82 7.84 -13.38
C GLY A 158 1.10 8.19 -14.70
N LYS A 159 0.35 7.23 -15.21
CA LYS A 159 -0.40 7.26 -16.47
C LYS A 159 -1.81 6.75 -16.24
N ARG A 160 -2.75 7.12 -17.10
CA ARG A 160 -4.09 6.51 -17.22
C ARG A 160 -4.03 5.18 -17.96
N GLU A 161 -4.99 4.28 -17.80
CA GLU A 161 -5.01 2.97 -18.50
C GLU A 161 -5.00 3.15 -20.03
N ALA A 162 -5.64 4.21 -20.53
CA ALA A 162 -5.68 4.57 -21.95
C ALA A 162 -4.33 5.07 -22.50
N GLU A 163 -3.43 5.55 -21.63
CA GLU A 163 -2.09 6.05 -21.98
C GLU A 163 -1.04 4.93 -21.98
N LEU A 164 -1.38 3.74 -21.48
CA LEU A 164 -0.51 2.58 -21.47
C LEU A 164 -0.46 1.91 -22.85
N THR A 165 0.74 1.56 -23.29
CA THR A 165 0.93 0.63 -24.40
C THR A 165 0.38 -0.76 -24.05
N THR A 166 0.17 -1.61 -25.06
CA THR A 166 -0.27 -3.01 -24.84
C THR A 166 0.68 -3.77 -23.92
N GLU A 167 1.99 -3.60 -24.09
CA GLU A 167 3.01 -4.25 -23.26
C GLU A 167 2.99 -3.73 -21.82
N GLU A 168 2.96 -2.41 -21.64
CA GLU A 168 2.83 -1.78 -20.32
C GLU A 168 1.58 -2.27 -19.59
N ARG A 169 0.42 -2.34 -20.28
CA ARG A 169 -0.82 -2.82 -19.69
C ARG A 169 -0.70 -4.27 -19.20
N GLN A 170 -0.07 -5.15 -19.98
CA GLN A 170 0.16 -6.54 -19.56
C GLN A 170 1.10 -6.63 -18.35
N ASN A 171 2.11 -5.76 -18.29
CA ASN A 171 3.05 -5.72 -17.17
C ASN A 171 2.39 -5.18 -15.90
N TYR A 172 1.59 -4.12 -16.01
CA TYR A 172 0.94 -3.48 -14.87
C TYR A 172 -0.33 -4.19 -14.37
N GLN A 173 -0.79 -5.23 -15.05
CA GLN A 173 -1.85 -6.12 -14.54
C GLN A 173 -1.32 -7.16 -13.54
N LYS A 174 -0.01 -7.43 -13.54
CA LYS A 174 0.61 -8.40 -12.63
C LYS A 174 0.95 -7.70 -11.31
N ARG A 175 0.49 -8.26 -10.20
CA ARG A 175 0.95 -7.84 -8.86
C ARG A 175 2.22 -8.59 -8.49
N ASN A 176 3.18 -7.91 -7.88
CA ASN A 176 4.43 -8.51 -7.41
C ASN A 176 4.27 -9.14 -6.01
N CYS A 177 3.17 -9.83 -5.76
CA CYS A 177 3.04 -10.60 -4.54
C CYS A 177 3.59 -12.01 -4.79
N LYS A 178 4.49 -12.50 -3.92
CA LYS A 178 4.93 -13.90 -3.97
C LYS A 178 3.74 -14.77 -3.58
N GLU A 179 3.20 -15.52 -4.55
CA GLU A 179 2.30 -16.62 -4.27
C GLU A 179 3.06 -17.70 -3.49
N GLN A 180 2.39 -18.32 -2.51
CA GLN A 180 2.95 -19.43 -1.72
C GLN A 180 3.06 -20.71 -2.55
#